data_AF-A0A3M8SZK5-F1
#
_entry.id   AF-A0A3M8SZK5-F1
#
_cell.length_a   1.000
_cell.length_b   1.000
_cell.length_c   1.000
_cell.angle_alpha   90.00
_cell.angle_beta   90.00
_cell.angle_gamma   90.00
#
_symmetry.space_group_name_H-M   'P 1'
#
loop_
_entity.id
_entity.type
_entity.pdbx_description
1 polymer ?
#
loop_
_entity_poly.entity_id
_entity_poly.type
_entity_poly.pdbx_seq_one_letter_code
_entity_poly.pdbx_strand_id
1 'polypeptide(L)'
;ASLRRLAAEAAVALHRRGAPSGVLGGDEARPVHLVSLGSAETRDPAPYLAVVAPSAPRCGVLLADASRILALSWRAEEAERARRRVESAEAHSREAVLHLLMVGSLPAAQRIAAALRPALPAVLQVYVIECPVDRRSEIAARINASVRGRAWVVPCPVRPNHLISLVPTQGEPVAPDGEPLDRLITRQETECRVGVSAEIALRDTAVGYEQAFHALAVARNAPQRSAGFGGHSDVTVLSSPEGHSWASELLAPCLEYAPTRRADPGPAELIGTLGSWLSFGSAASRHLKIHRNTLAARVRHIDGLLGVDVSHSLAAQSAAWLALRLHQAPRGTAPAGHPATLDGVLSAPTAAVWARAQLRPLEQAKLTAGPETVRAWLRADARLPAAASALGISLPGARKRLTKAEDALGRSLLSAPSAKYELWLAMRALGDL
;
A
#
# COMPACT_ATOMS: atom_id res chain seq x y z
N ALA A 1 38.30 -9.67 -27.12
CA ALA A 1 38.37 -8.47 -26.25
C ALA A 1 39.07 -7.27 -26.92
N SER A 2 40.12 -7.47 -27.73
CA SER A 2 40.92 -6.40 -28.37
C SER A 2 40.12 -5.47 -29.34
N LEU A 3 39.38 -6.03 -30.30
CA LEU A 3 38.68 -5.24 -31.34
C LEU A 3 37.55 -4.32 -30.83
N ARG A 4 36.74 -4.76 -29.85
CA ARG A 4 35.68 -3.91 -29.27
C ARG A 4 36.26 -2.70 -28.55
N ARG A 5 37.38 -2.90 -27.85
CA ARG A 5 38.07 -1.83 -27.12
C ARG A 5 38.70 -0.83 -28.11
N LEU A 6 39.38 -1.32 -29.15
CA LEU A 6 39.91 -0.49 -30.24
C LEU A 6 38.82 0.31 -30.95
N ALA A 7 37.68 -0.31 -31.26
CA ALA A 7 36.53 0.37 -31.87
C ALA A 7 35.94 1.45 -30.94
N ALA A 8 35.87 1.20 -29.63
CA ALA A 8 35.40 2.18 -28.66
C ALA A 8 36.37 3.36 -28.50
N GLU A 9 37.67 3.11 -28.40
CA GLU A 9 38.71 4.15 -28.33
C GLU A 9 38.72 5.01 -29.59
N ALA A 10 38.58 4.40 -30.77
CA ALA A 10 38.47 5.09 -32.03
C ALA A 10 37.16 5.88 -32.21
N ALA A 11 36.03 5.35 -31.74
CA ALA A 11 34.76 6.09 -31.73
C ALA A 11 34.88 7.35 -30.87
N VAL A 12 35.52 7.25 -29.70
CA VAL A 12 35.80 8.41 -28.84
C VAL A 12 36.74 9.41 -29.55
N ALA A 13 37.75 8.95 -30.27
CA ALA A 13 38.64 9.81 -31.03
C ALA A 13 37.94 10.51 -32.20
N LEU A 14 37.06 9.81 -32.93
CA LEU A 14 36.24 10.38 -34.00
C LEU A 14 35.25 11.40 -33.45
N HIS A 15 34.60 11.10 -32.31
CA HIS A 15 33.68 12.00 -31.63
C HIS A 15 34.37 13.31 -31.23
N ARG A 16 35.54 13.24 -30.59
CA ARG A 16 36.34 14.44 -30.24
C ARG A 16 36.75 15.27 -31.46
N ARG A 17 36.89 14.65 -32.62
CA ARG A 17 37.24 15.32 -33.89
C ARG A 17 36.02 15.83 -34.65
N GLY A 18 34.80 15.57 -34.18
CA GLY A 18 33.57 15.88 -34.90
C GLY A 18 33.39 15.06 -36.19
N ALA A 19 34.09 13.93 -36.32
CA ALA A 19 34.05 13.11 -37.53
C ALA A 19 32.86 12.13 -37.49
N PRO A 20 31.95 12.16 -38.48
CA PRO A 20 30.76 11.32 -38.48
C PRO A 20 31.05 9.88 -38.91
N SER A 21 32.23 9.60 -39.48
CA SER A 21 32.63 8.24 -39.86
C SER A 21 34.14 8.10 -39.91
N GLY A 22 34.62 6.85 -39.87
CA GLY A 22 36.02 6.51 -40.00
C GLY A 22 36.23 5.02 -40.23
N VAL A 23 37.42 4.63 -40.67
CA VAL A 23 37.80 3.24 -40.88
C VAL A 23 39.10 2.97 -40.13
N LEU A 24 39.13 1.90 -39.33
CA LEU A 24 40.34 1.42 -38.65
C LEU A 24 40.86 0.18 -39.37
N GLY A 25 42.18 0.07 -39.52
CA GLY A 25 42.80 -1.08 -40.17
C GLY A 25 42.44 -1.17 -41.66
N GLY A 26 42.46 -0.06 -42.39
CA GLY A 26 42.06 0.00 -43.82
C GLY A 26 42.84 -0.95 -44.74
N ASP A 27 44.06 -1.32 -44.35
CA ASP A 27 44.93 -2.27 -45.06
C ASP A 27 44.77 -3.72 -44.56
N GLU A 28 43.94 -3.95 -43.54
CA GLU A 28 43.67 -5.29 -43.02
C GLU A 28 42.59 -5.99 -43.84
N ALA A 29 42.58 -7.33 -43.82
CA ALA A 29 41.56 -8.12 -44.51
C ALA A 29 40.12 -7.86 -44.00
N ARG A 30 39.97 -7.29 -42.79
CA ARG A 30 38.67 -6.98 -42.15
C ARG A 30 38.74 -5.65 -41.38
N PRO A 31 38.68 -4.50 -42.07
CA PRO A 31 38.65 -3.21 -41.40
C PRO A 31 37.43 -3.04 -40.50
N VAL A 32 37.55 -2.16 -39.50
CA VAL A 32 36.43 -1.71 -38.66
C VAL A 32 35.90 -0.40 -39.20
N HIS A 33 34.70 -0.42 -39.76
CA HIS A 33 33.99 0.78 -40.18
C HIS A 33 33.20 1.36 -39.01
N LEU A 34 33.38 2.65 -38.75
CA LEU A 34 32.66 3.42 -37.73
C LEU A 34 31.79 4.46 -38.42
N VAL A 35 30.50 4.51 -38.09
CA VAL A 35 29.56 5.52 -38.58
C VAL A 35 28.71 6.02 -37.41
N SER A 36 28.62 7.33 -37.24
CA SER A 36 27.76 7.97 -36.23
C SER A 36 26.29 7.69 -36.53
N LEU A 37 25.54 7.37 -35.48
CA LEU A 37 24.09 7.15 -35.51
C LEU A 37 23.31 8.41 -35.07
N GLY A 38 23.91 9.60 -35.11
CA GLY A 38 23.23 10.85 -34.72
C GLY A 38 23.93 12.13 -35.15
N SER A 39 23.18 13.24 -35.11
CA SER A 39 23.72 14.61 -35.19
C SER A 39 24.45 14.92 -33.88
N ALA A 40 25.64 15.53 -33.99
CA ALA A 40 26.49 15.93 -32.85
C ALA A 40 25.81 16.89 -31.86
N GLU A 41 24.64 17.44 -32.20
CA GLU A 41 23.98 18.51 -31.42
C GLU A 41 23.09 18.04 -30.27
N THR A 42 22.78 16.74 -30.14
CA THR A 42 21.71 16.30 -29.20
C THR A 42 22.14 15.36 -28.07
N ARG A 43 23.37 14.81 -28.09
CA ARG A 43 23.94 14.04 -26.97
C ARG A 43 25.46 13.99 -27.07
N ASP A 44 26.13 14.30 -25.96
CA ASP A 44 27.55 14.04 -25.77
C ASP A 44 27.75 12.83 -24.83
N PRO A 45 28.35 11.71 -25.29
CA PRO A 45 28.85 11.43 -26.63
C PRO A 45 27.81 10.80 -27.59
N ALA A 46 28.01 10.99 -28.90
CA ALA A 46 27.15 10.44 -29.94
C ALA A 46 27.36 8.91 -30.09
N PRO A 47 26.29 8.12 -30.32
CA PRO A 47 26.43 6.68 -30.55
C PRO A 47 27.07 6.38 -31.91
N TYR A 48 28.03 5.45 -31.96
CA TYR A 48 28.67 4.97 -33.20
C TYR A 48 28.30 3.50 -33.48
N LEU A 49 28.00 3.20 -34.74
CA LEU A 49 27.90 1.85 -35.26
C LEU A 49 29.30 1.38 -35.69
N ALA A 50 29.77 0.28 -35.11
CA ALA A 50 31.00 -0.39 -35.51
C ALA A 50 30.70 -1.67 -36.30
N VAL A 51 31.18 -1.76 -37.53
CA VAL A 51 31.02 -2.93 -38.39
C VAL A 51 32.38 -3.48 -38.78
N VAL A 52 32.60 -4.75 -38.46
CA VAL A 52 33.79 -5.51 -38.88
C VAL A 52 33.39 -6.34 -40.09
N ALA A 53 33.85 -5.95 -41.27
CA ALA A 53 33.49 -6.61 -42.52
C ALA A 53 34.71 -6.73 -43.44
N PRO A 54 34.75 -7.71 -44.37
CA PRO A 54 35.74 -7.74 -45.43
C PRO A 54 35.69 -6.45 -46.26
N SER A 55 36.85 -5.99 -46.72
CA SER A 55 36.92 -4.81 -47.58
C SER A 55 36.10 -5.05 -48.87
N ALA A 56 35.06 -4.23 -49.07
CA ALA A 56 34.18 -4.31 -50.23
C ALA A 56 33.86 -2.90 -50.76
N PRO A 57 33.84 -2.69 -52.09
CA PRO A 57 33.72 -1.36 -52.69
C PRO A 57 32.46 -0.57 -52.30
N ARG A 58 31.37 -1.28 -51.97
CA ARG A 58 30.07 -0.68 -51.61
C ARG A 58 29.80 -0.61 -50.11
N CYS A 59 30.71 -1.08 -49.26
CA CYS A 59 30.48 -1.21 -47.82
C CYS A 59 30.16 0.15 -47.18
N GLY A 60 30.91 1.21 -47.52
CA GLY A 60 30.67 2.56 -47.00
C GLY A 60 29.30 3.13 -47.37
N VAL A 61 28.82 2.89 -48.60
CA VAL A 61 27.50 3.37 -49.07
C VAL A 61 26.37 2.61 -48.38
N LEU A 62 26.47 1.28 -48.29
CA LEU A 62 25.49 0.45 -47.59
C LEU A 62 25.43 0.79 -46.09
N LEU A 63 26.57 1.06 -45.47
CA LEU A 63 26.63 1.50 -44.07
C LEU A 63 26.04 2.89 -43.86
N ALA A 64 26.26 3.83 -44.80
CA ALA A 64 25.66 5.16 -44.73
C ALA A 64 24.13 5.13 -44.92
N ASP A 65 23.61 4.19 -45.71
CA ASP A 65 22.16 4.01 -45.87
C ASP A 65 21.55 3.31 -44.65
N ALA A 66 22.15 2.21 -44.22
CA ALA A 66 21.72 1.47 -43.02
C ALA A 66 21.83 2.31 -41.74
N SER A 67 22.85 3.18 -41.63
CA SER A 67 23.04 4.02 -40.44
C SER A 67 21.88 5.00 -40.24
N ARG A 68 21.19 5.45 -41.29
CA ARG A 68 20.01 6.31 -41.17
C ARG A 68 18.84 5.59 -40.50
N ILE A 69 18.54 4.38 -40.95
CA ILE A 69 17.46 3.55 -40.37
C ILE A 69 17.84 3.14 -38.95
N LEU A 70 19.06 2.68 -38.73
CA LEU A 70 19.55 2.29 -37.41
C LEU A 70 19.59 3.47 -36.43
N ALA A 71 19.92 4.68 -36.89
CA ALA A 71 19.85 5.90 -36.09
C ALA A 71 18.42 6.20 -35.63
N LEU A 72 17.42 6.08 -36.52
CA LEU A 72 16.01 6.26 -36.16
C LEU A 72 15.53 5.20 -35.17
N SER A 73 15.81 3.92 -35.42
CA SER A 73 15.47 2.82 -34.51
C SER A 73 16.12 3.01 -33.13
N TRP A 74 17.40 3.39 -33.10
CA TRP A 74 18.12 3.67 -31.86
C TRP A 74 17.48 4.83 -31.08
N ARG A 75 17.14 5.93 -31.76
CA ARG A 75 16.46 7.08 -31.13
C ARG A 75 15.10 6.70 -30.58
N ALA A 76 14.32 5.88 -31.30
CA ALA A 76 13.02 5.40 -30.85
C ALA A 76 13.16 4.49 -29.62
N GLU A 77 14.09 3.53 -29.65
CA GLU A 77 14.37 2.67 -28.50
C GLU A 77 14.87 3.45 -27.29
N GLU A 78 15.74 4.44 -27.49
CA GLU A 78 16.29 5.24 -26.41
C GLU A 78 15.28 6.19 -25.79
N ALA A 79 14.40 6.79 -26.62
CA ALA A 79 13.25 7.55 -26.15
C ALA A 79 12.29 6.65 -25.34
N GLU A 80 12.03 5.43 -25.80
CA GLU A 80 11.21 4.46 -25.09
C GLU A 80 11.86 4.02 -23.76
N ARG A 81 13.17 3.77 -23.73
CA ARG A 81 13.91 3.49 -22.49
C ARG A 81 13.85 4.68 -21.53
N ALA A 82 14.03 5.91 -22.02
CA ALA A 82 13.92 7.12 -21.21
C ALA A 82 12.51 7.29 -20.65
N ARG A 83 11.47 7.09 -21.46
CA ARG A 83 10.06 7.11 -21.05
C ARG A 83 9.79 6.09 -19.94
N ARG A 84 10.21 4.84 -20.11
CA ARG A 84 10.06 3.78 -19.09
C ARG A 84 10.78 4.13 -17.78
N ARG A 85 11.96 4.76 -17.84
CA ARG A 85 12.68 5.22 -16.63
C ARG A 85 11.88 6.29 -15.88
N VAL A 86 11.30 7.24 -16.60
CA VAL A 86 10.44 8.29 -16.01
C VAL A 86 9.17 7.66 -15.41
N GLU A 87 8.48 6.79 -16.13
CA GLU A 87 7.27 6.11 -15.64
C GLU A 87 7.55 5.27 -14.39
N SER A 88 8.69 4.57 -14.37
CA SER A 88 9.14 3.83 -13.19
C SER A 88 9.42 4.78 -12.02
N ALA A 89 10.13 5.89 -12.23
CA ALA A 89 10.41 6.87 -11.19
C ALA A 89 9.13 7.51 -10.64
N GLU A 90 8.16 7.83 -11.51
CA GLU A 90 6.84 8.29 -11.09
C GLU A 90 6.09 7.23 -10.28
N ALA A 91 6.09 5.97 -10.70
CA ALA A 91 5.43 4.88 -9.99
C ALA A 91 6.00 4.70 -8.57
N HIS A 92 7.33 4.72 -8.42
CA HIS A 92 7.97 4.70 -7.11
C HIS A 92 7.63 5.93 -6.25
N SER A 93 7.53 7.11 -6.88
CA SER A 93 7.12 8.33 -6.20
C SER A 93 5.66 8.25 -5.72
N ARG A 94 4.76 7.67 -6.53
CA ARG A 94 3.37 7.43 -6.15
C ARG A 94 3.26 6.44 -4.98
N GLU A 95 4.08 5.39 -4.99
CA GLU A 95 4.18 4.45 -3.88
C GLU A 95 4.68 5.13 -2.59
N ALA A 96 5.67 6.01 -2.69
CA ALA A 96 6.17 6.79 -1.55
C ALA A 96 5.09 7.72 -0.97
N VAL A 97 4.31 8.38 -1.83
CA VAL A 97 3.17 9.21 -1.40
C VAL A 97 2.13 8.37 -0.66
N LEU A 98 1.72 7.23 -1.23
CA LEU A 98 0.76 6.33 -0.58
C LEU A 98 1.28 5.86 0.78
N HIS A 99 2.56 5.48 0.86
CA HIS A 99 3.19 5.09 2.12
C HIS A 99 3.10 6.21 3.17
N LEU A 100 3.43 7.45 2.80
CA LEU A 100 3.36 8.61 3.69
C LEU A 100 1.92 8.88 4.18
N LEU A 101 0.93 8.74 3.29
CA LEU A 101 -0.48 8.84 3.66
C LEU A 101 -0.90 7.73 4.64
N MET A 102 -0.45 6.50 4.42
CA MET A 102 -0.78 5.36 5.29
C MET A 102 -0.14 5.43 6.68
N VAL A 103 0.99 6.13 6.84
CA VAL A 103 1.62 6.40 8.15
C VAL A 103 1.22 7.75 8.77
N GLY A 104 0.30 8.49 8.14
CA GLY A 104 -0.23 9.75 8.65
C GLY A 104 0.63 11.00 8.39
N SER A 105 1.68 10.90 7.57
CA SER A 105 2.57 12.03 7.22
C SER A 105 2.03 12.84 6.03
N LEU A 106 0.86 13.46 6.21
CA LEU A 106 0.17 14.20 5.16
C LEU A 106 1.01 15.33 4.53
N PRO A 107 1.69 16.21 5.29
CA PRO A 107 2.46 17.31 4.68
C PRO A 107 3.61 16.80 3.80
N ALA A 108 4.26 15.70 4.19
CA ALA A 108 5.31 15.09 3.38
C ALA A 108 4.74 14.46 2.10
N ALA A 109 3.60 13.77 2.21
CA ALA A 109 2.90 13.21 1.06
C ALA A 109 2.53 14.29 0.04
N GLN A 110 1.96 15.41 0.50
CA GLN A 110 1.57 16.54 -0.36
C GLN A 110 2.77 17.17 -1.08
N ARG A 111 3.91 17.34 -0.40
CA ARG A 111 5.13 17.90 -1.03
C ARG A 111 5.62 17.04 -2.19
N ILE A 112 5.65 15.71 -2.04
CA ILE A 112 6.07 14.81 -3.11
C ILE A 112 5.01 14.77 -4.22
N ALA A 113 3.73 14.70 -3.84
CA ALA A 113 2.62 14.64 -4.79
C ALA A 113 2.45 15.91 -5.64
N ALA A 114 2.95 17.07 -5.17
CA ALA A 114 2.90 18.33 -5.93
C ALA A 114 3.62 18.24 -7.29
N ALA A 115 4.62 17.36 -7.42
CA ALA A 115 5.33 17.11 -8.67
C ALA A 115 4.65 16.06 -9.57
N LEU A 116 3.54 15.47 -9.12
CA LEU A 116 2.87 14.35 -9.78
C LEU A 116 1.48 14.75 -10.31
N ARG A 117 0.95 13.92 -11.20
CA ARG A 117 -0.42 13.99 -11.70
C ARG A 117 -1.13 12.64 -11.55
N PRO A 118 -2.45 12.61 -11.28
CA PRO A 118 -3.29 13.75 -10.91
C PRO A 118 -2.90 14.35 -9.55
N ALA A 119 -3.40 15.54 -9.22
CA ALA A 119 -3.27 16.07 -7.87
C ALA A 119 -3.97 15.15 -6.85
N LEU A 120 -3.51 15.16 -5.59
CA LEU A 120 -4.20 14.42 -4.54
C LEU A 120 -5.54 15.11 -4.23
N PRO A 121 -6.66 14.37 -4.24
CA PRO A 121 -7.96 14.92 -3.88
C PRO A 121 -8.05 15.19 -2.37
N ALA A 122 -8.84 16.19 -1.97
CA ALA A 122 -9.10 16.48 -0.56
C ALA A 122 -9.99 15.41 0.09
N VAL A 123 -10.96 14.91 -0.69
CA VAL A 123 -11.94 13.90 -0.29
C VAL A 123 -11.96 12.80 -1.36
N LEU A 124 -11.90 11.55 -0.91
CA LEU A 124 -11.68 10.39 -1.78
C LEU A 124 -12.32 9.12 -1.27
N GLN A 125 -12.40 8.13 -2.15
CA GLN A 125 -12.60 6.73 -1.81
C GLN A 125 -11.33 5.95 -2.11
N VAL A 126 -10.99 5.04 -1.20
CA VAL A 126 -9.93 4.05 -1.39
C VAL A 126 -10.55 2.80 -1.96
N TYR A 127 -9.94 2.29 -3.02
CA TYR A 127 -10.28 1.02 -3.64
C TYR A 127 -9.14 0.05 -3.40
N VAL A 128 -9.43 -1.11 -2.81
CA VAL A 128 -8.48 -2.22 -2.72
C VAL A 128 -8.90 -3.27 -3.75
N ILE A 129 -8.04 -3.50 -4.72
CA ILE A 129 -8.29 -4.39 -5.85
C ILE A 129 -7.40 -5.62 -5.70
N GLU A 130 -8.01 -6.77 -5.46
CA GLU A 130 -7.32 -8.07 -5.44
C GLU A 130 -7.28 -8.64 -6.86
N CYS A 131 -6.08 -8.97 -7.32
CA CYS A 131 -5.82 -9.48 -8.67
C CYS A 131 -4.73 -10.58 -8.66
N PRO A 132 -4.60 -11.39 -9.73
CA PRO A 132 -3.47 -12.31 -9.88
C PRO A 132 -2.12 -11.59 -9.81
N VAL A 133 -1.14 -12.20 -9.13
CA VAL A 133 0.17 -11.58 -8.85
C VAL A 133 0.96 -11.33 -10.13
N ASP A 134 0.91 -12.28 -11.06
CA ASP A 134 1.57 -12.27 -12.36
C ASP A 134 1.01 -11.20 -13.32
N ARG A 135 -0.29 -10.91 -13.21
CA ARG A 135 -0.99 -9.92 -14.06
C ARG A 135 -1.13 -8.54 -13.41
N ARG A 136 -0.64 -8.34 -12.19
CA ARG A 136 -0.83 -7.09 -11.43
C ARG A 136 -0.40 -5.83 -12.19
N SER A 137 0.79 -5.85 -12.81
CA SER A 137 1.31 -4.68 -13.55
C SER A 137 0.49 -4.38 -14.80
N GLU A 138 0.04 -5.43 -15.51
CA GLU A 138 -0.82 -5.32 -16.68
C GLU A 138 -2.17 -4.71 -16.30
N ILE A 139 -2.81 -5.24 -15.25
CA ILE A 139 -4.09 -4.75 -14.74
C ILE A 139 -3.97 -3.30 -14.27
N ALA A 140 -2.89 -2.95 -13.55
CA ALA A 140 -2.64 -1.57 -13.15
C ALA A 140 -2.57 -0.62 -14.34
N ALA A 141 -1.90 -1.01 -15.44
CA ALA A 141 -1.81 -0.21 -16.65
C ALA A 141 -3.18 -0.03 -17.33
N ARG A 142 -4.00 -1.09 -17.40
CA ARG A 142 -5.37 -1.03 -17.97
C ARG A 142 -6.29 -0.13 -17.15
N ILE A 143 -6.24 -0.24 -15.81
CA ILE A 143 -7.00 0.63 -14.92
C ILE A 143 -6.54 2.09 -15.11
N ASN A 144 -5.23 2.33 -15.12
CA ASN A 144 -4.68 3.68 -15.29
C ASN A 144 -5.11 4.32 -16.62
N ALA A 145 -5.12 3.54 -17.71
CA ALA A 145 -5.62 3.99 -19.01
C ALA A 145 -7.13 4.32 -18.96
N SER A 146 -7.91 3.52 -18.23
CA SER A 146 -9.36 3.70 -18.11
C SER A 146 -9.74 4.92 -17.28
N VAL A 147 -8.99 5.22 -16.20
CA VAL A 147 -9.22 6.40 -15.34
C VAL A 147 -8.67 7.69 -15.94
N ARG A 148 -7.93 7.63 -17.07
CA ARG A 148 -7.37 8.77 -17.81
C ARG A 148 -6.62 9.77 -16.91
N GLY A 149 -5.86 9.26 -15.95
CA GLY A 149 -5.10 10.08 -15.02
C GLY A 149 -5.97 10.88 -14.04
N ARG A 150 -7.20 10.46 -13.74
CA ARG A 150 -8.09 11.10 -12.73
C ARG A 150 -8.07 10.41 -11.36
N ALA A 151 -7.49 9.23 -11.27
CA ALA A 151 -7.27 8.51 -10.02
C ALA A 151 -5.80 8.08 -9.90
N TRP A 152 -5.35 7.87 -8.68
CA TRP A 152 -4.05 7.28 -8.41
C TRP A 152 -4.20 5.77 -8.38
N VAL A 153 -3.39 5.04 -9.15
CA VAL A 153 -3.35 3.56 -9.10
C VAL A 153 -1.95 3.14 -8.69
N VAL A 154 -1.83 2.47 -7.55
CA VAL A 154 -0.54 2.18 -6.92
C VAL A 154 -0.51 0.73 -6.43
N PRO A 155 0.58 -0.03 -6.63
CA PRO A 155 0.74 -1.34 -6.01
C PRO A 155 0.66 -1.27 -4.48
N CYS A 156 -0.01 -2.24 -3.85
CA CYS A 156 0.03 -2.33 -2.39
C CYS A 156 1.45 -2.72 -1.92
N PRO A 157 2.07 -1.98 -0.98
CA PRO A 157 3.41 -2.32 -0.49
C PRO A 157 3.42 -3.60 0.37
N VAL A 158 2.27 -3.97 0.93
CA VAL A 158 2.16 -5.10 1.87
C VAL A 158 1.71 -6.39 1.20
N ARG A 159 0.81 -6.30 0.21
CA ARG A 159 0.14 -7.43 -0.44
C ARG A 159 0.53 -7.48 -1.93
N PRO A 160 1.25 -8.52 -2.38
CA PRO A 160 1.72 -8.59 -3.77
C PRO A 160 0.60 -8.79 -4.80
N ASN A 161 -0.57 -9.25 -4.36
CA ASN A 161 -1.77 -9.47 -5.16
C ASN A 161 -2.75 -8.29 -5.11
N HIS A 162 -2.39 -7.16 -4.48
CA HIS A 162 -3.29 -6.01 -4.36
C HIS A 162 -2.78 -4.77 -5.10
N LEU A 163 -3.72 -4.04 -5.68
CA LEU A 163 -3.59 -2.64 -6.09
C LEU A 163 -4.44 -1.76 -5.17
N ILE A 164 -4.01 -0.53 -4.96
CA ILE A 164 -4.72 0.49 -4.21
C ILE A 164 -4.99 1.64 -5.17
N SER A 165 -6.26 2.04 -5.28
CA SER A 165 -6.65 3.22 -6.04
C SER A 165 -7.23 4.30 -5.14
N LEU A 166 -6.77 5.55 -5.31
CA LEU A 166 -7.33 6.73 -4.65
C LEU A 166 -8.18 7.48 -5.68
N VAL A 167 -9.49 7.44 -5.48
CA VAL A 167 -10.48 7.94 -6.42
C VAL A 167 -11.15 9.18 -5.84
N PRO A 168 -11.08 10.36 -6.48
CA PRO A 168 -11.82 11.53 -6.02
C PRO A 168 -13.32 11.25 -6.03
N THR A 169 -14.02 11.67 -4.98
CA THR A 169 -15.50 11.60 -4.94
C THR A 169 -16.15 12.89 -5.43
N GLN A 170 -15.42 14.00 -5.40
CA GLN A 170 -15.85 15.29 -5.91
C GLN A 170 -15.26 15.56 -7.29
N GLY A 171 -16.08 16.11 -8.18
CA GLY A 171 -15.69 16.46 -9.55
C GLY A 171 -16.28 15.53 -10.61
N GLU A 172 -15.68 15.54 -11.80
CA GLU A 172 -16.14 14.70 -12.90
C GLU A 172 -15.95 13.21 -12.60
N PRO A 173 -16.89 12.34 -13.00
CA PRO A 173 -16.79 10.90 -12.78
C PRO A 173 -15.51 10.32 -13.38
N VAL A 174 -14.77 9.50 -12.62
CA VAL A 174 -13.46 8.96 -13.03
C VAL A 174 -13.55 7.96 -14.19
N ALA A 175 -14.67 7.26 -14.35
CA ALA A 175 -14.91 6.39 -15.50
C ALA A 175 -15.46 7.19 -16.70
N PRO A 176 -15.22 6.75 -17.95
CA PRO A 176 -15.68 7.44 -19.17
C PRO A 176 -17.21 7.57 -19.27
N ASP A 177 -17.95 6.58 -18.76
CA ASP A 177 -19.42 6.52 -18.87
C ASP A 177 -20.14 6.93 -17.57
N GLY A 178 -19.41 7.50 -16.61
CA GLY A 178 -19.96 7.85 -15.29
C GLY A 178 -20.21 6.67 -14.36
N GLU A 179 -19.91 5.43 -14.79
CA GLU A 179 -20.06 4.25 -13.94
C GLU A 179 -19.05 4.21 -12.79
N PRO A 180 -19.39 3.59 -11.65
CA PRO A 180 -18.44 3.35 -10.57
C PRO A 180 -17.23 2.53 -11.03
N LEU A 181 -16.02 2.90 -10.57
CA LEU A 181 -14.76 2.29 -11.00
C LEU A 181 -14.70 0.77 -10.71
N ASP A 182 -15.30 0.32 -9.62
CA ASP A 182 -15.36 -1.09 -9.25
C ASP A 182 -16.15 -1.93 -10.26
N ARG A 183 -17.24 -1.39 -10.80
CA ARG A 183 -18.03 -2.05 -11.85
C ARG A 183 -17.26 -2.13 -13.16
N LEU A 184 -16.56 -1.06 -13.53
CA LEU A 184 -15.66 -1.04 -14.69
C LEU A 184 -14.58 -2.12 -14.57
N ILE A 185 -13.88 -2.18 -13.42
CA ILE A 185 -12.81 -3.17 -13.18
C ILE A 185 -13.36 -4.59 -13.23
N THR A 186 -14.44 -4.88 -12.51
CA THR A 186 -15.01 -6.23 -12.43
C THR A 186 -15.63 -6.70 -13.75
N ARG A 187 -16.01 -5.79 -14.65
CA ARG A 187 -16.43 -6.10 -16.03
C ARG A 187 -15.24 -6.41 -16.93
N GLN A 188 -14.15 -5.64 -16.84
CA GLN A 188 -12.96 -5.80 -17.67
C GLN A 188 -12.08 -6.98 -17.24
N GLU A 189 -11.97 -7.22 -15.93
CA GLU A 189 -11.10 -8.24 -15.34
C GLU A 189 -11.93 -9.20 -14.46
N THR A 190 -12.27 -10.36 -15.00
CA THR A 190 -13.12 -11.35 -14.32
C THR A 190 -12.48 -11.97 -13.09
N GLU A 191 -11.16 -11.92 -12.98
CA GLU A 191 -10.38 -12.43 -11.85
C GLU A 191 -10.23 -11.41 -10.71
N CYS A 192 -10.61 -10.14 -10.95
CA CYS A 192 -10.47 -9.08 -9.96
C CYS A 192 -11.65 -9.06 -8.99
N ARG A 193 -11.32 -8.70 -7.74
CA ARG A 193 -12.29 -8.39 -6.69
C ARG A 193 -11.98 -7.03 -6.10
N VAL A 194 -13.01 -6.26 -5.75
CA VAL A 194 -12.84 -4.86 -5.36
C VAL A 194 -13.55 -4.58 -4.05
N GLY A 195 -12.82 -4.05 -3.08
CA GLY A 195 -13.40 -3.44 -1.89
C GLY A 195 -13.30 -1.92 -1.99
N VAL A 196 -14.37 -1.22 -1.63
CA VAL A 196 -14.45 0.24 -1.70
C VAL A 196 -14.70 0.81 -0.30
N SER A 197 -13.93 1.82 0.10
CA SER A 197 -14.14 2.51 1.38
C SER A 197 -15.37 3.42 1.36
N ALA A 198 -15.74 3.95 2.54
CA ALA A 198 -16.58 5.14 2.58
C ALA A 198 -15.82 6.34 1.99
N GLU A 199 -16.54 7.43 1.74
CA GLU A 199 -15.91 8.72 1.45
C GLU A 199 -15.13 9.20 2.69
N ILE A 200 -13.86 9.53 2.48
CA ILE A 200 -12.94 9.94 3.56
C ILE A 200 -12.11 11.17 3.15
N ALA A 201 -11.64 11.92 4.14
CA ALA A 201 -10.63 12.95 3.90
C ALA A 201 -9.28 12.31 3.58
N LEU A 202 -8.45 12.99 2.79
CA LEU A 202 -7.11 12.51 2.40
C LEU A 202 -6.24 12.09 3.59
N ARG A 203 -6.33 12.81 4.73
CA ARG A 203 -5.60 12.48 5.97
C ARG A 203 -5.96 11.10 6.53
N ASP A 204 -7.17 10.61 6.22
CA ASP A 204 -7.73 9.37 6.74
C ASP A 204 -7.50 8.18 5.78
N THR A 205 -6.57 8.31 4.81
CA THR A 205 -6.27 7.27 3.80
C THR A 205 -5.99 5.90 4.42
N ALA A 206 -5.34 5.84 5.58
CA ALA A 206 -5.12 4.58 6.30
C ALA A 206 -6.44 3.93 6.76
N VAL A 207 -7.39 4.72 7.26
CA VAL A 207 -8.75 4.27 7.62
C VAL A 207 -9.47 3.79 6.37
N GLY A 208 -9.42 4.57 5.28
CA GLY A 208 -10.03 4.18 4.00
C GLY A 208 -9.48 2.86 3.46
N TYR A 209 -8.17 2.63 3.57
CA TYR A 209 -7.56 1.35 3.21
C TYR A 209 -8.11 0.19 4.04
N GLU A 210 -8.25 0.35 5.36
CA GLU A 210 -8.83 -0.68 6.23
C GLU A 210 -10.31 -0.97 5.90
N GLN A 211 -11.10 0.09 5.67
CA GLN A 211 -12.50 -0.02 5.26
C GLN A 211 -12.64 -0.78 3.93
N ALA A 212 -11.84 -0.39 2.91
CA ALA A 212 -11.83 -1.07 1.62
C ALA A 212 -11.33 -2.52 1.74
N PHE A 213 -10.38 -2.81 2.62
CA PHE A 213 -9.94 -4.19 2.86
C PHE A 213 -11.03 -5.04 3.53
N HIS A 214 -11.80 -4.47 4.45
CA HIS A 214 -12.97 -5.13 5.02
C HIS A 214 -14.05 -5.38 3.97
N ALA A 215 -14.34 -4.38 3.13
CA ALA A 215 -15.29 -4.55 2.03
C ALA A 215 -14.81 -5.61 1.01
N LEU A 216 -13.49 -5.72 0.76
CA LEU A 216 -12.93 -6.75 -0.09
C LEU A 216 -13.19 -8.17 0.44
N ALA A 217 -13.24 -8.36 1.77
CA ALA A 217 -13.62 -9.66 2.34
C ALA A 217 -15.02 -10.08 1.90
N VAL A 218 -15.96 -9.14 1.85
CA VAL A 218 -17.33 -9.36 1.33
C VAL A 218 -17.30 -9.60 -0.17
N ALA A 219 -16.54 -8.79 -0.90
CA ALA A 219 -16.43 -8.86 -2.35
C ALA A 219 -15.93 -10.22 -2.85
N ARG A 220 -15.16 -10.97 -2.03
CA ARG A 220 -14.68 -12.32 -2.37
C ARG A 220 -15.78 -13.34 -2.58
N ASN A 221 -16.89 -13.19 -1.86
CA ASN A 221 -18.02 -14.10 -1.89
C ASN A 221 -19.26 -13.48 -2.57
N ALA A 222 -19.23 -12.17 -2.86
CA ALA A 222 -20.30 -11.47 -3.56
C ALA A 222 -20.32 -11.82 -5.07
N PRO A 223 -21.49 -12.08 -5.67
CA PRO A 223 -21.63 -12.31 -7.11
C PRO A 223 -21.09 -11.16 -7.97
N GLN A 224 -21.19 -9.93 -7.48
CA GLN A 224 -20.72 -8.72 -8.14
C GLN A 224 -19.20 -8.58 -8.11
N ARG A 225 -18.48 -9.39 -7.30
CA ARG A 225 -17.04 -9.29 -7.04
C ARG A 225 -16.60 -7.90 -6.53
N SER A 226 -17.56 -7.09 -6.10
CA SER A 226 -17.35 -5.77 -5.55
C SER A 226 -18.24 -5.58 -4.34
N ALA A 227 -17.74 -4.86 -3.34
CA ALA A 227 -18.53 -4.39 -2.21
C ALA A 227 -18.01 -3.04 -1.72
N GLY A 228 -18.95 -2.19 -1.27
CA GLY A 228 -18.65 -0.97 -0.54
C GLY A 228 -18.67 -1.19 0.96
N PHE A 229 -17.93 -0.38 1.70
CA PHE A 229 -17.95 -0.40 3.16
C PHE A 229 -19.31 0.12 3.67
N GLY A 230 -20.08 -0.76 4.31
CA GLY A 230 -21.47 -0.53 4.71
C GLY A 230 -21.71 0.41 5.90
N GLY A 231 -20.81 1.38 6.16
CA GLY A 231 -21.03 2.43 7.16
C GLY A 231 -21.28 1.91 8.59
N HIS A 232 -20.41 1.03 9.09
CA HIS A 232 -20.45 0.62 10.50
C HIS A 232 -20.20 1.81 11.42
N SER A 233 -20.84 1.82 12.60
CA SER A 233 -20.62 2.85 13.62
C SER A 233 -19.13 2.96 13.93
N ASP A 234 -18.53 4.09 13.57
CA ASP A 234 -17.11 4.32 13.77
C ASP A 234 -16.78 4.32 15.27
N VAL A 235 -15.66 3.71 15.64
CA VAL A 235 -15.15 3.69 17.01
C VAL A 235 -14.87 5.11 17.52
N THR A 236 -14.74 6.09 16.64
CA THR A 236 -14.64 7.50 17.01
C THR A 236 -15.84 8.03 17.79
N VAL A 237 -16.97 7.32 17.85
CA VAL A 237 -18.05 7.61 18.81
C VAL A 237 -17.59 7.52 20.28
N LEU A 238 -16.47 6.86 20.55
CA LEU A 238 -15.81 6.77 21.86
C LEU A 238 -14.84 7.93 22.13
N SER A 239 -14.76 8.93 21.26
CA SER A 239 -13.87 10.10 21.40
C SER A 239 -14.40 11.12 22.41
N SER A 240 -14.81 10.66 23.59
CA SER A 240 -15.16 11.54 24.71
C SER A 240 -13.91 12.21 25.29
N PRO A 241 -14.03 13.27 26.10
CA PRO A 241 -12.89 13.86 26.80
C PRO A 241 -12.11 12.83 27.63
N GLU A 242 -12.83 11.92 28.30
CA GLU A 242 -12.27 10.80 29.06
C GLU A 242 -11.50 9.83 28.15
N GLY A 243 -12.08 9.46 27.02
CA GLY A 243 -11.43 8.60 26.02
C GLY A 243 -10.14 9.21 25.49
N HIS A 244 -10.12 10.52 25.23
CA HIS A 244 -8.91 11.23 24.81
C HIS A 244 -7.86 11.32 25.92
N SER A 245 -8.27 11.55 27.18
CA SER A 245 -7.33 11.57 28.32
C SER A 245 -6.66 10.21 28.47
N TRP A 246 -7.48 9.15 28.55
CA TRP A 246 -6.99 7.76 28.63
C TRP A 246 -6.07 7.40 27.47
N ALA A 247 -6.44 7.73 26.23
CA ALA A 247 -5.62 7.45 25.07
C ALA A 247 -4.30 8.21 25.10
N SER A 248 -4.32 9.47 25.57
CA SER A 248 -3.11 10.30 25.70
C SER A 248 -2.20 9.76 26.79
N GLU A 249 -2.75 9.35 27.94
CA GLU A 249 -2.01 8.73 29.04
C GLU A 249 -1.38 7.40 28.62
N LEU A 250 -2.11 6.54 27.91
CA LEU A 250 -1.59 5.26 27.43
C LEU A 250 -0.42 5.47 26.44
N LEU A 251 -0.54 6.44 25.52
CA LEU A 251 0.46 6.68 24.48
C LEU A 251 1.60 7.61 24.92
N ALA A 252 1.47 8.31 26.06
CA ALA A 252 2.45 9.28 26.55
C ALA A 252 3.87 8.72 26.61
N PRO A 253 4.13 7.48 27.12
CA PRO A 253 5.49 6.93 27.14
C PRO A 253 6.16 6.82 25.78
N CYS A 254 5.39 6.58 24.71
CA CYS A 254 5.92 6.57 23.34
C CYS A 254 6.05 7.97 22.73
N LEU A 255 5.13 8.88 23.07
CA LEU A 255 5.12 10.25 22.55
C LEU A 255 6.22 11.12 23.16
N GLU A 256 6.54 10.89 24.44
CA GLU A 256 7.53 11.64 25.21
C GLU A 256 8.92 10.98 25.18
N TYR A 257 9.04 9.81 24.54
CA TYR A 257 10.30 9.08 24.44
C TYR A 257 11.40 9.92 23.76
N ALA A 258 12.50 10.13 24.47
CA ALA A 258 13.69 10.77 23.95
C ALA A 258 14.73 9.71 23.54
N PRO A 259 15.05 9.56 22.23
CA PRO A 259 16.03 8.59 21.77
C PRO A 259 17.42 8.87 22.36
N THR A 260 18.06 7.84 22.91
CA THR A 260 19.41 7.98 23.50
C THR A 260 20.50 8.07 22.42
N ARG A 261 20.27 7.41 21.28
CA ARG A 261 21.18 7.41 20.12
C ARG A 261 20.44 7.95 18.91
N ARG A 262 21.19 8.57 18.00
CA ARG A 262 20.64 9.06 16.71
C ARG A 262 19.98 7.96 15.86
N ALA A 263 20.42 6.71 16.03
CA ALA A 263 19.88 5.56 15.30
C ALA A 263 18.63 4.95 15.94
N ASP A 264 18.29 5.35 17.17
CA ASP A 264 17.10 4.86 17.87
C ASP A 264 15.84 5.56 17.30
N PRO A 265 14.69 4.88 17.26
CA PRO A 265 13.46 5.44 16.70
C PRO A 265 12.94 6.60 17.54
N GLY A 266 12.58 7.71 16.90
CA GLY A 266 11.87 8.81 17.57
C GLY A 266 10.39 8.51 17.84
N PRO A 267 9.69 9.37 18.61
CA PRO A 267 8.26 9.21 18.93
C PRO A 267 7.36 8.93 17.73
N ALA A 268 7.51 9.71 16.65
CA ALA A 268 6.73 9.53 15.43
C ALA A 268 6.98 8.15 14.77
N GLU A 269 8.22 7.65 14.83
CA GLU A 269 8.54 6.33 14.31
C GLU A 269 7.95 5.21 15.17
N LEU A 270 7.90 5.38 16.49
CA LEU A 270 7.31 4.43 17.42
C LEU A 270 5.79 4.34 17.23
N ILE A 271 5.10 5.48 17.18
CA ILE A 271 3.65 5.55 16.91
C ILE A 271 3.32 4.97 15.53
N GLY A 272 4.10 5.34 14.50
CA GLY A 272 3.94 4.76 13.16
C GLY A 272 4.21 3.25 13.13
N THR A 273 5.17 2.77 13.91
CA THR A 273 5.46 1.33 14.03
C THR A 273 4.32 0.59 14.73
N LEU A 274 3.78 1.13 15.84
CA LEU A 274 2.66 0.55 16.57
C LEU A 274 1.42 0.44 15.66
N GLY A 275 1.03 1.52 14.99
CA GLY A 275 -0.12 1.52 14.08
C GLY A 275 0.06 0.52 12.94
N SER A 276 1.22 0.52 12.29
CA SER A 276 1.55 -0.41 11.21
C SER A 276 1.55 -1.88 11.69
N TRP A 277 2.10 -2.15 12.87
CA TRP A 277 2.11 -3.49 13.47
C TRP A 277 0.71 -3.98 13.81
N LEU A 278 -0.15 -3.13 14.36
CA LEU A 278 -1.54 -3.50 14.65
C LEU A 278 -2.31 -3.80 13.36
N SER A 279 -2.13 -3.00 12.30
CA SER A 279 -2.84 -3.23 11.02
C SER A 279 -2.29 -4.41 10.21
N PHE A 280 -1.00 -4.77 10.33
CA PHE A 280 -0.34 -5.73 9.42
C PHE A 280 0.45 -6.87 10.08
N GLY A 281 0.63 -6.85 11.40
CA GLY A 281 1.53 -7.77 12.11
C GLY A 281 2.95 -7.74 11.53
N SER A 282 3.56 -8.91 11.33
CA SER A 282 4.92 -9.03 10.77
C SER A 282 5.08 -8.42 9.37
N ALA A 283 3.99 -8.29 8.61
CA ALA A 283 4.00 -7.65 7.30
C ALA A 283 4.17 -6.12 7.39
N ALA A 284 4.09 -5.53 8.58
CA ALA A 284 4.44 -4.13 8.84
C ALA A 284 5.88 -3.80 8.42
N SER A 285 6.78 -4.79 8.36
CA SER A 285 8.16 -4.60 7.86
C SER A 285 8.18 -4.11 6.42
N ARG A 286 7.31 -4.66 5.56
CA ARG A 286 7.13 -4.19 4.19
C ARG A 286 6.45 -2.83 4.14
N HIS A 287 5.44 -2.63 4.99
CA HIS A 287 4.75 -1.35 5.07
C HIS A 287 5.74 -0.23 5.43
N LEU A 288 6.55 -0.41 6.47
CA LEU A 288 7.50 0.58 6.98
C LEU A 288 8.83 0.62 6.20
N LYS A 289 9.02 -0.27 5.22
CA LYS A 289 10.28 -0.44 4.48
C LYS A 289 11.50 -0.64 5.39
N ILE A 290 11.32 -1.42 6.47
CA ILE A 290 12.38 -1.80 7.42
C ILE A 290 12.61 -3.30 7.45
N HIS A 291 13.76 -3.71 7.96
CA HIS A 291 14.05 -5.13 8.17
C HIS A 291 13.18 -5.74 9.29
N ARG A 292 12.82 -7.02 9.16
CA ARG A 292 11.99 -7.74 10.14
C ARG A 292 12.54 -7.71 11.58
N ASN A 293 13.86 -7.74 11.73
CA ASN A 293 14.50 -7.69 13.06
C ASN A 293 14.37 -6.29 13.68
N THR A 294 14.44 -5.24 12.86
CA THR A 294 14.23 -3.85 13.29
C THR A 294 12.79 -3.69 13.79
N LEU A 295 11.81 -4.23 13.05
CA LEU A 295 10.42 -4.25 13.48
C LEU A 295 10.26 -4.96 14.83
N ALA A 296 10.79 -6.17 14.97
CA ALA A 296 10.69 -6.93 16.22
C ALA A 296 11.39 -6.24 17.41
N ALA A 297 12.51 -5.55 17.18
CA ALA A 297 13.17 -4.74 18.21
C ALA A 297 12.31 -3.53 18.62
N ARG A 298 11.73 -2.82 17.65
CA ARG A 298 10.85 -1.67 17.91
C ARG A 298 9.58 -2.07 18.66
N VAL A 299 8.93 -3.18 18.28
CA VAL A 299 7.73 -3.68 18.96
C VAL A 299 8.05 -4.04 20.41
N ARG A 300 9.16 -4.75 20.68
CA ARG A 300 9.59 -5.04 22.07
C ARG A 300 9.90 -3.77 22.86
N HIS A 301 10.47 -2.76 22.20
CA HIS A 301 10.72 -1.48 22.85
C HIS A 301 9.40 -0.77 23.20
N ILE A 302 8.42 -0.80 22.30
CA ILE A 302 7.07 -0.27 22.54
C ILE A 302 6.40 -1.02 23.71
N ASP A 303 6.48 -2.36 23.76
CA ASP A 303 5.96 -3.13 24.89
C ASP A 303 6.58 -2.66 26.23
N GLY A 304 7.90 -2.44 26.23
CA GLY A 304 8.63 -1.94 27.40
C GLY A 304 8.26 -0.50 27.80
N LEU A 305 8.01 0.38 26.83
CA LEU A 305 7.59 1.76 27.09
C LEU A 305 6.15 1.85 27.60
N LEU A 306 5.22 1.11 26.98
CA LEU A 306 3.81 1.13 27.34
C LEU A 306 3.53 0.31 28.60
N GLY A 307 4.45 -0.58 29.01
CA GLY A 307 4.25 -1.51 30.12
C GLY A 307 3.18 -2.57 29.85
N VAL A 308 2.82 -2.80 28.57
CA VAL A 308 1.82 -3.78 28.14
C VAL A 308 2.37 -4.65 27.02
N ASP A 309 1.95 -5.92 26.98
CA ASP A 309 2.38 -6.89 25.97
C ASP A 309 1.55 -6.78 24.69
N VAL A 310 1.78 -5.72 23.90
CA VAL A 310 1.11 -5.53 22.60
C VAL A 310 1.55 -6.60 21.61
N SER A 311 2.75 -7.16 21.74
CA SER A 311 3.21 -8.19 20.83
C SER A 311 2.39 -9.49 20.89
N HIS A 312 1.84 -9.87 22.04
CA HIS A 312 1.10 -11.14 22.18
C HIS A 312 -0.34 -11.00 22.67
N SER A 313 -0.65 -10.05 23.56
CA SER A 313 -1.96 -9.94 24.18
C SER A 313 -2.95 -9.22 23.27
N LEU A 314 -4.07 -9.88 22.93
CA LEU A 314 -5.12 -9.22 22.15
C LEU A 314 -5.77 -8.07 22.92
N ALA A 315 -5.85 -8.16 24.25
CA ALA A 315 -6.36 -7.10 25.09
C ALA A 315 -5.49 -5.84 24.99
N ALA A 316 -4.17 -6.00 25.14
CA ALA A 316 -3.21 -4.90 24.99
C ALA A 316 -3.24 -4.32 23.57
N GLN A 317 -3.31 -5.17 22.54
CA GLN A 317 -3.43 -4.72 21.15
C GLN A 317 -4.71 -3.92 20.92
N SER A 318 -5.83 -4.35 21.48
CA SER A 318 -7.12 -3.68 21.30
C SER A 318 -7.15 -2.32 22.02
N ALA A 319 -6.56 -2.24 23.21
CA ALA A 319 -6.35 -0.99 23.93
C ALA A 319 -5.45 -0.03 23.15
N ALA A 320 -4.28 -0.48 22.69
CA ALA A 320 -3.35 0.32 21.90
C ALA A 320 -3.98 0.79 20.57
N TRP A 321 -4.73 -0.09 19.90
CA TRP A 321 -5.45 0.24 18.68
C TRP A 321 -6.51 1.33 18.92
N LEU A 322 -7.31 1.21 19.99
CA LEU A 322 -8.29 2.24 20.34
C LEU A 322 -7.61 3.57 20.69
N ALA A 323 -6.55 3.54 21.51
CA ALA A 323 -5.84 4.75 21.87
C ALA A 323 -5.26 5.48 20.65
N LEU A 324 -4.71 4.75 19.67
CA LEU A 324 -4.27 5.35 18.41
C LEU A 324 -5.43 5.98 17.62
N ARG A 325 -6.60 5.33 17.58
CA ARG A 325 -7.79 5.87 16.91
C ARG A 325 -8.27 7.16 17.57
N LEU A 326 -8.37 7.18 18.90
CA LEU A 326 -8.79 8.36 19.65
C LEU A 326 -7.75 9.48 19.60
N HIS A 327 -6.45 9.14 19.57
CA HIS A 327 -5.39 10.14 19.42
C HIS A 327 -5.44 10.85 18.06
N GLN A 328 -5.86 10.14 17.01
CA GLN A 328 -6.01 10.68 15.65
C GLN A 328 -7.36 11.36 15.42
N ALA A 329 -8.36 11.08 16.27
CA ALA A 329 -9.68 11.66 16.17
C ALA A 329 -9.66 13.17 16.48
N PRO A 330 -10.57 13.97 15.87
CA PRO A 330 -10.72 15.36 16.23
C PRO A 330 -11.10 15.51 17.70
N ARG A 331 -10.35 16.35 18.44
CA ARG A 331 -10.65 16.65 19.84
C ARG A 331 -11.86 17.57 19.95
N GLY A 332 -12.80 17.21 20.82
CA GLY A 332 -13.87 18.11 21.26
C GLY A 332 -13.33 19.25 22.12
N THR A 333 -14.12 20.31 22.29
CA THR A 333 -13.77 21.49 23.11
C THR A 333 -14.10 21.34 24.60
N ALA A 334 -14.68 20.21 25.00
CA ALA A 334 -15.05 19.97 26.39
C ALA A 334 -13.81 19.66 27.26
N PRO A 335 -13.77 20.17 28.51
CA PRO A 335 -12.68 19.93 29.43
C PRO A 335 -12.55 18.42 29.75
N ALA A 336 -11.31 17.98 29.95
CA ALA A 336 -11.00 16.59 30.30
C ALA A 336 -11.66 16.21 31.63
N GLY A 337 -12.39 15.10 31.63
CA GLY A 337 -12.88 14.45 32.84
C GLY A 337 -11.75 13.74 33.61
N HIS A 338 -12.12 13.11 34.73
CA HIS A 338 -11.21 12.35 35.61
C HIS A 338 -10.47 11.22 34.87
N PRO A 339 -9.31 10.74 35.39
CA PRO A 339 -8.52 9.70 34.74
C PRO A 339 -9.37 8.46 34.46
N ALA A 340 -9.51 8.14 33.20
CA ALA A 340 -10.36 7.06 32.74
C ALA A 340 -9.50 5.83 32.49
N THR A 341 -9.92 4.69 33.05
CA THR A 341 -9.43 3.39 32.61
C THR A 341 -10.11 3.03 31.28
N LEU A 342 -9.57 2.04 30.56
CA LEU A 342 -10.24 1.49 29.38
C LEU A 342 -11.68 1.06 29.73
N ASP A 343 -11.89 0.43 30.89
CA ASP A 343 -13.21 0.01 31.33
C ASP A 343 -14.13 1.20 31.61
N GLY A 344 -13.60 2.33 32.11
CA GLY A 344 -14.34 3.57 32.22
C GLY A 344 -14.83 4.10 30.86
N VAL A 345 -13.96 4.08 29.85
CA VAL A 345 -14.32 4.48 28.47
C VAL A 345 -15.39 3.54 27.89
N LEU A 346 -15.25 2.23 28.10
CA LEU A 346 -16.18 1.22 27.57
C LEU A 346 -17.50 1.12 28.36
N SER A 347 -17.58 1.66 29.57
CA SER A 347 -18.80 1.70 30.38
C SER A 347 -19.77 2.81 29.96
N ALA A 348 -19.33 3.73 29.08
CA ALA A 348 -20.18 4.81 28.60
C ALA A 348 -21.41 4.27 27.83
N PRO A 349 -22.60 4.91 27.95
CA PRO A 349 -23.80 4.47 27.20
C PRO A 349 -23.59 4.42 25.68
N THR A 350 -22.79 5.34 25.14
CA THR A 350 -22.42 5.37 23.72
C THR A 350 -21.62 4.13 23.32
N ALA A 351 -20.75 3.64 24.20
CA ALA A 351 -19.97 2.42 23.98
C ALA A 351 -20.86 1.18 23.91
N ALA A 352 -21.88 1.07 24.77
CA ALA A 352 -22.83 -0.02 24.72
C ALA A 352 -23.66 -0.03 23.41
N VAL A 353 -24.10 1.14 22.94
CA VAL A 353 -24.82 1.27 21.66
C VAL A 353 -23.93 0.90 20.48
N TRP A 354 -22.70 1.40 20.47
CA TRP A 354 -21.69 1.08 19.46
C TRP A 354 -21.37 -0.42 19.44
N ALA A 355 -21.12 -1.01 20.60
CA ALA A 355 -20.78 -2.43 20.73
C ALA A 355 -21.88 -3.35 20.20
N ARG A 356 -23.14 -3.07 20.55
CA ARG A 356 -24.29 -3.80 19.99
C ARG A 356 -24.38 -3.65 18.48
N ALA A 357 -24.07 -2.46 17.94
CA ALA A 357 -24.07 -2.25 16.49
C ALA A 357 -22.99 -3.10 15.78
N GLN A 358 -21.82 -3.30 16.41
CA GLN A 358 -20.76 -4.15 15.85
C GLN A 358 -21.13 -5.64 15.83
N LEU A 359 -21.86 -6.13 16.85
CA LEU A 359 -22.22 -7.54 16.97
C LEU A 359 -23.54 -7.90 16.27
N ARG A 360 -24.40 -6.91 15.99
CA ARG A 360 -25.71 -7.11 15.36
C ARG A 360 -25.68 -7.94 14.08
N PRO A 361 -24.76 -7.74 13.12
CA PRO A 361 -24.75 -8.56 11.90
C PRO A 361 -24.53 -10.05 12.19
N LEU A 362 -23.69 -10.36 13.20
CA LEU A 362 -23.42 -11.73 13.62
C LEU A 362 -24.64 -12.39 14.28
N GLU A 363 -25.38 -11.62 15.09
CA GLU A 363 -26.66 -12.06 15.70
C GLU A 363 -27.75 -12.30 14.64
N GLN A 364 -27.88 -11.38 13.69
CA GLN A 364 -28.89 -11.43 12.62
C GLN A 364 -28.65 -12.59 11.64
N ALA A 365 -27.40 -12.94 11.39
CA ALA A 365 -27.05 -14.05 10.51
C ALA A 365 -27.45 -15.43 11.07
N LYS A 366 -27.80 -15.52 12.36
CA LYS A 366 -28.25 -16.76 13.04
C LYS A 366 -27.33 -17.96 12.77
N LEU A 367 -26.02 -17.71 12.68
CA LEU A 367 -25.02 -18.74 12.42
C LEU A 367 -24.92 -19.69 13.62
N THR A 368 -25.02 -21.00 13.37
CA THR A 368 -24.81 -22.01 14.41
C THR A 368 -23.44 -21.82 15.07
N ALA A 369 -23.44 -21.54 16.37
CA ALA A 369 -22.24 -21.27 17.18
C ALA A 369 -21.36 -20.11 16.66
N GLY A 370 -21.90 -19.17 15.86
CA GLY A 370 -21.15 -18.04 15.30
C GLY A 370 -20.59 -17.10 16.38
N PRO A 371 -21.45 -16.47 17.21
CA PRO A 371 -21.03 -15.63 18.32
C PRO A 371 -20.06 -16.33 19.28
N GLU A 372 -20.36 -17.59 19.63
CA GLU A 372 -19.52 -18.39 20.52
C GLU A 372 -18.13 -18.67 19.92
N THR A 373 -18.07 -18.99 18.62
CA THR A 373 -16.79 -19.23 17.92
C THR A 373 -15.94 -17.96 17.91
N VAL A 374 -16.53 -16.80 17.61
CA VAL A 374 -15.83 -15.51 17.63
C VAL A 374 -15.35 -15.20 19.05
N ARG A 375 -16.20 -15.36 20.07
CA ARG A 375 -15.84 -15.13 21.47
C ARG A 375 -14.69 -16.04 21.93
N ALA A 376 -14.77 -17.34 21.65
CA ALA A 376 -13.70 -18.29 21.98
C ALA A 376 -12.38 -17.96 21.26
N TRP A 377 -12.47 -17.50 20.00
CA TRP A 377 -11.31 -17.06 19.25
C TRP A 377 -10.66 -15.80 19.84
N LEU A 378 -11.46 -14.80 20.24
CA LEU A 378 -10.96 -13.58 20.88
C LEU A 378 -10.37 -13.85 22.27
N ARG A 379 -10.98 -14.72 23.08
CA ARG A 379 -10.41 -15.17 24.38
C ARG A 379 -9.07 -15.89 24.21
N ALA A 380 -8.86 -16.54 23.08
CA ALA A 380 -7.61 -17.20 22.73
C ALA A 380 -6.61 -16.27 22.02
N ASP A 381 -6.68 -14.96 22.24
CA ASP A 381 -5.84 -13.93 21.60
C ASP A 381 -5.87 -13.97 20.06
N ALA A 382 -7.02 -14.29 19.48
CA ALA A 382 -7.18 -14.53 18.04
C ALA A 382 -6.28 -15.66 17.49
N ARG A 383 -5.81 -16.60 18.34
CA ARG A 383 -5.03 -17.78 17.93
C ARG A 383 -5.96 -18.92 17.56
N LEU A 384 -6.06 -19.19 16.26
CA LEU A 384 -6.98 -20.19 15.72
C LEU A 384 -6.80 -21.62 16.30
N PRO A 385 -5.58 -22.16 16.49
CA PRO A 385 -5.41 -23.48 17.11
C PRO A 385 -5.92 -23.56 18.55
N ALA A 386 -5.66 -22.53 19.35
CA ALA A 386 -6.13 -22.47 20.73
C ALA A 386 -7.66 -22.34 20.81
N ALA A 387 -8.25 -21.54 19.92
CA ALA A 387 -9.71 -21.42 19.79
C ALA A 387 -10.37 -22.76 19.40
N ALA A 388 -9.79 -23.49 18.44
CA ALA A 388 -10.28 -24.79 18.01
C ALA A 388 -10.25 -25.81 19.16
N SER A 389 -9.15 -25.83 19.92
CA SER A 389 -9.00 -26.68 21.11
C SER A 389 -10.03 -26.33 22.19
N ALA A 390 -10.25 -25.04 22.47
CA ALA A 390 -11.24 -24.59 23.45
C ALA A 390 -12.69 -24.93 23.04
N LEU A 391 -12.98 -24.93 21.74
CA LEU A 391 -14.29 -25.28 21.18
C LEU A 391 -14.48 -26.80 21.00
N GLY A 392 -13.45 -27.62 21.21
CA GLY A 392 -13.51 -29.07 20.99
C GLY A 392 -13.73 -29.46 19.53
N ILE A 393 -13.28 -28.65 18.56
CA ILE A 393 -13.44 -28.89 17.11
C ILE A 393 -12.12 -28.90 16.38
N SER A 394 -12.12 -29.42 15.15
CA SER A 394 -10.93 -29.40 14.29
C SER A 394 -10.55 -27.98 13.86
N LEU A 395 -9.25 -27.75 13.63
CA LEU A 395 -8.73 -26.47 13.14
C LEU A 395 -9.39 -26.01 11.82
N PRO A 396 -9.60 -26.87 10.81
CA PRO A 396 -10.37 -26.50 9.61
C PRO A 396 -11.83 -26.14 9.92
N GLY A 397 -12.45 -26.83 10.90
CA GLY A 397 -13.81 -26.54 11.36
C GLY A 397 -13.93 -25.15 11.98
N ALA A 398 -13.00 -24.79 12.88
CA ALA A 398 -12.93 -23.45 13.46
C ALA A 398 -12.70 -22.37 12.39
N ARG A 399 -11.77 -22.61 11.45
CA ARG A 399 -11.55 -21.72 10.31
C ARG A 399 -12.82 -21.48 9.51
N LYS A 400 -13.53 -22.55 9.14
CA LYS A 400 -14.77 -22.49 8.36
C LYS A 400 -15.85 -21.67 9.09
N ARG A 401 -15.99 -21.84 10.41
CA ARG A 401 -16.93 -21.06 11.22
C ARG A 401 -16.56 -19.58 11.28
N LEU A 402 -15.28 -19.25 11.44
CA LEU A 402 -14.82 -17.85 11.42
C LEU A 402 -14.95 -17.21 10.04
N THR A 403 -14.72 -17.95 8.93
CA THR A 403 -14.99 -17.43 7.58
C THR A 403 -16.47 -17.07 7.40
N LYS A 404 -17.39 -17.91 7.88
CA LYS A 404 -18.82 -17.58 7.88
C LYS A 404 -19.15 -16.34 8.74
N ALA A 405 -18.48 -16.20 9.89
CA ALA A 405 -18.64 -15.01 10.73
C ALA A 405 -18.09 -13.75 10.06
N GLU A 406 -16.95 -13.84 9.35
CA GLU A 406 -16.37 -12.79 8.51
C GLU A 406 -17.35 -12.35 7.40
N ASP A 407 -17.99 -13.30 6.72
CA ASP A 407 -19.03 -13.02 5.71
C ASP A 407 -20.24 -12.30 6.32
N ALA A 408 -20.73 -12.78 7.47
CA ALA A 408 -21.89 -12.19 8.16
C ALA A 408 -21.61 -10.78 8.70
N LEU A 409 -20.41 -10.57 9.24
CA LEU A 409 -19.98 -9.25 9.74
C LEU A 409 -19.66 -8.28 8.61
N GLY A 410 -19.38 -8.79 7.41
CA GLY A 410 -18.92 -7.97 6.30
C GLY A 410 -17.50 -7.41 6.52
N ARG A 411 -16.68 -8.08 7.33
CA ARG A 411 -15.40 -7.56 7.82
C ARG A 411 -14.37 -8.66 7.95
N SER A 412 -13.14 -8.38 7.52
CA SER A 412 -12.07 -9.37 7.63
C SER A 412 -11.73 -9.67 9.09
N LEU A 413 -11.69 -10.94 9.45
CA LEU A 413 -11.27 -11.48 10.74
C LEU A 413 -9.90 -12.16 10.62
N LEU A 414 -9.76 -13.03 9.62
CA LEU A 414 -8.62 -13.92 9.49
C LEU A 414 -7.44 -13.31 8.71
N SER A 415 -7.69 -12.21 7.99
CA SER A 415 -6.66 -11.47 7.25
C SER A 415 -6.46 -10.10 7.85
N ALA A 416 -5.22 -9.62 7.81
CA ALA A 416 -4.87 -8.28 8.28
C ALA A 416 -4.98 -7.25 7.13
N PRO A 417 -5.60 -6.07 7.34
CA PRO A 417 -6.21 -5.57 8.59
C PRO A 417 -7.47 -6.33 9.04
N SER A 418 -7.57 -6.57 10.35
CA SER A 418 -8.58 -7.45 10.97
C SER A 418 -9.47 -6.68 11.96
N ALA A 419 -10.76 -6.98 11.97
CA ALA A 419 -11.75 -6.42 12.89
C ALA A 419 -11.65 -6.95 14.33
N LYS A 420 -10.66 -7.82 14.62
CA LYS A 420 -10.51 -8.45 15.94
C LYS A 420 -10.45 -7.46 17.11
N TYR A 421 -9.84 -6.29 16.91
CA TYR A 421 -9.69 -5.27 17.95
C TYR A 421 -11.04 -4.66 18.32
N GLU A 422 -11.81 -4.25 17.31
CA GLU A 422 -13.14 -3.68 17.52
C GLU A 422 -14.11 -4.69 18.11
N LEU A 423 -14.06 -5.95 17.66
CA LEU A 423 -14.91 -7.01 18.23
C LEU A 423 -14.54 -7.34 19.67
N TRP A 424 -13.24 -7.34 20.01
CA TRP A 424 -12.79 -7.52 21.38
C TRP A 424 -13.30 -6.38 22.28
N LEU A 425 -13.15 -5.13 21.84
CA LEU A 425 -13.64 -3.95 22.56
C LEU A 425 -15.17 -3.96 22.71
N ALA A 426 -15.90 -4.31 21.65
CA ALA A 426 -17.35 -4.40 21.66
C ALA A 426 -17.83 -5.49 22.65
N MET A 427 -17.24 -6.67 22.61
CA MET A 427 -17.60 -7.73 23.57
C MET A 427 -17.22 -7.36 25.01
N ARG A 428 -16.08 -6.70 25.22
CA ARG A 428 -15.70 -6.21 26.56
C ARG A 428 -16.68 -5.16 27.09
N ALA A 429 -17.11 -4.20 26.27
CA ALA A 429 -18.10 -3.19 26.63
C ALA A 429 -19.47 -3.79 27.02
N LEU A 430 -19.77 -5.01 26.57
CA LEU A 430 -20.99 -5.73 26.89
C LEU A 430 -20.81 -6.77 28.02
N GLY A 431 -19.61 -6.89 28.60
CA GLY A 431 -19.30 -7.85 29.67
C GLY A 431 -19.11 -9.29 29.18
N ASP A 432 -18.89 -9.48 27.88
CA ASP A 432 -18.75 -10.81 27.26
C ASP A 432 -17.29 -11.34 27.27
N LEU A 433 -16.30 -10.51 27.63
CA LEU A 433 -14.87 -10.85 27.64
C LEU A 433 -14.14 -10.41 28.90
#